data_AF-A0A837B5B9-F1
#
_entry.id   AF-A0A837B5B9-F1
#
_cell.length_a   1.000
_cell.length_b   1.000
_cell.length_c   1.000
_cell.angle_alpha   90.00
_cell.angle_beta   90.00
_cell.angle_gamma   90.00
#
_symmetry.space_group_name_H-M   'P 1'
#
loop_
_entity.id
_entity.type
_entity.pdbx_description
1 polymer ?
#
loop_
_entity_poly.entity_id
_entity_poly.type
_entity_poly.pdbx_seq_one_letter_code
_entity_poly.pdbx_strand_id
1 'polypeptide(L)'
;SYGSVTAGFGVIAGNALLHGIAPALEQRIMPVGTYVGATPPLGEARARALIGNDMAVADTNWALDYYRLSADHRLLFGGRASYSSRPPAGLQRLMTQRMHTVFPQLRGVPLETLWGGYVDISRNRAPHWGRLTPNLYFAQGFSGHGVAATGLAGQVIAEAIAGQSRRLDVFERIPHRPFPGGQRLRTPLLVAAMSWYRLRDALW
;
A
#
# COMPACT_ATOMS: atom_id res chain seq x y z
N SER A 1 14.29 0.50 -28.80
CA SER A 1 15.04 -0.75 -29.03
C SER A 1 14.73 -1.70 -27.90
N TYR A 2 14.58 -3.00 -28.17
CA TYR A 2 14.44 -4.00 -27.11
C TYR A 2 15.83 -4.53 -26.77
N GLY A 3 16.12 -4.67 -25.47
CA GLY A 3 17.34 -5.30 -24.95
C GLY A 3 17.04 -6.69 -24.39
N SER A 4 18.08 -7.51 -24.19
CA SER A 4 17.96 -8.80 -23.54
C SER A 4 19.06 -9.00 -22.49
N VAL A 5 18.73 -9.71 -21.42
CA VAL A 5 19.65 -10.07 -20.32
C VAL A 5 19.41 -11.54 -19.99
N THR A 6 20.50 -12.28 -19.76
CA THR A 6 20.45 -13.67 -19.28
C THR A 6 21.00 -13.72 -17.86
N ALA A 7 20.32 -14.44 -16.98
CA ALA A 7 20.72 -14.64 -15.59
C ALA A 7 20.35 -16.05 -15.12
N GLY A 8 21.12 -16.58 -14.17
CA GLY A 8 20.81 -17.88 -13.55
C GLY A 8 19.53 -17.84 -12.71
N PHE A 9 19.23 -16.68 -12.13
CA PHE A 9 18.06 -16.43 -11.28
C PHE A 9 17.40 -15.10 -11.63
N GLY A 10 16.09 -15.01 -11.40
CA GLY A 10 15.32 -13.77 -11.54
C GLY A 10 14.39 -13.54 -10.35
N VAL A 11 14.14 -12.28 -10.01
CA VAL A 11 13.17 -11.89 -8.98
C VAL A 11 12.19 -10.87 -9.55
N ILE A 12 10.90 -11.19 -9.52
CA ILE A 12 9.82 -10.29 -9.92
C ILE A 12 9.34 -9.51 -8.70
N ALA A 13 9.70 -8.23 -8.64
CA ALA A 13 9.35 -7.31 -7.54
C ALA A 13 8.59 -6.06 -8.02
N GLY A 14 7.88 -6.15 -9.16
CA GLY A 14 7.13 -5.02 -9.73
C GLY A 14 5.80 -4.71 -9.03
N ASN A 15 5.33 -5.61 -8.14
CA ASN A 15 4.13 -5.42 -7.35
C ASN A 15 2.90 -4.96 -8.18
N ALA A 16 2.25 -3.85 -7.82
CA ALA A 16 1.09 -3.30 -8.53
C ALA A 16 1.40 -2.78 -9.95
N LEU A 17 2.69 -2.76 -10.35
CA LEU A 17 3.20 -2.17 -11.58
C LEU A 17 3.71 -3.22 -12.59
N LEU A 18 3.29 -4.49 -12.46
CA LEU A 18 3.75 -5.56 -13.35
C LEU A 18 3.21 -5.46 -14.79
N HIS A 19 2.07 -4.80 -15.01
CA HIS A 19 1.50 -4.50 -16.32
C HIS A 19 1.57 -5.64 -17.37
N GLY A 20 1.26 -6.87 -16.97
CA GLY A 20 1.22 -8.05 -17.84
C GLY A 20 2.50 -8.88 -17.86
N ILE A 21 3.56 -8.48 -17.16
CA ILE A 21 4.83 -9.23 -17.06
C ILE A 21 4.59 -10.62 -16.42
N ALA A 22 3.72 -10.69 -15.41
CA ALA A 22 3.41 -11.95 -14.72
C ALA A 22 1.92 -12.06 -14.37
N PRO A 23 1.05 -12.42 -15.34
CA PRO A 23 -0.40 -12.46 -15.15
C PRO A 23 -0.87 -13.36 -14.00
N ALA A 24 -0.12 -14.45 -13.75
CA ALA A 24 -0.37 -15.36 -12.64
C ALA A 24 -0.21 -14.68 -11.27
N LEU A 25 0.72 -13.73 -11.13
CA LEU A 25 0.90 -12.95 -9.90
C LEU A 25 -0.18 -11.87 -9.78
N GLU A 26 -0.42 -11.15 -10.88
CA GLU A 26 -1.33 -10.00 -10.93
C GLU A 26 -2.77 -10.35 -10.58
N GLN A 27 -3.26 -11.55 -10.93
CA GLN A 27 -4.62 -11.99 -10.55
C GLN A 27 -4.81 -12.22 -9.04
N ARG A 28 -3.73 -12.28 -8.25
CA ARG A 28 -3.76 -12.51 -6.79
C ARG A 28 -3.65 -11.23 -5.97
N ILE A 29 -3.43 -10.10 -6.64
CA ILE A 29 -3.31 -8.80 -6.02
C ILE A 29 -4.28 -7.78 -6.63
N MET A 30 -4.62 -6.79 -5.84
CA MET A 30 -5.47 -5.68 -6.21
C MET A 30 -4.72 -4.38 -5.99
N PRO A 31 -4.41 -3.62 -7.06
CA PRO A 31 -3.85 -2.28 -6.93
C PRO A 31 -4.84 -1.34 -6.25
N VAL A 32 -4.37 -0.63 -5.24
CA VAL A 32 -5.14 0.37 -4.49
C VAL A 32 -4.34 1.65 -4.43
N GLY A 33 -4.98 2.77 -4.78
CA GLY A 33 -4.39 4.09 -4.69
C GLY A 33 -4.28 4.53 -3.24
N THR A 34 -3.07 4.86 -2.82
CA THR A 34 -2.80 5.51 -1.53
C THR A 34 -2.22 6.89 -1.77
N TYR A 35 -2.60 7.84 -0.92
CA TYR A 35 -2.21 9.24 -1.02
C TYR A 35 -1.75 9.78 0.32
N VAL A 36 -0.71 10.59 0.29
CA VAL A 36 -0.16 11.30 1.45
C VAL A 36 0.05 12.74 1.04
N GLY A 37 -0.31 13.66 1.93
CA GLY A 37 0.04 15.06 1.80
C GLY A 37 0.92 15.53 2.96
N ALA A 38 1.61 16.65 2.77
CA ALA A 38 2.36 17.34 3.81
C ALA A 38 1.85 18.77 3.98
N THR A 39 1.76 19.22 5.23
CA THR A 39 1.58 20.64 5.54
C THR A 39 2.86 21.42 5.23
N PRO A 40 2.80 22.78 5.20
CA PRO A 40 3.98 23.61 5.46
C PRO A 40 4.64 23.23 6.80
N PRO A 41 5.91 23.60 7.03
CA PRO A 41 6.54 23.47 8.35
C PRO A 41 5.70 24.21 9.39
N LEU A 42 5.28 23.50 10.44
CA LEU A 42 4.40 24.04 11.47
C LEU A 42 5.17 24.75 12.59
N GLY A 43 6.49 24.53 12.65
CA GLY A 43 7.33 24.84 13.81
C GLY A 43 7.22 23.75 14.88
N GLU A 44 8.30 23.59 15.66
CA GLU A 44 8.43 22.49 16.62
C GLU A 44 7.29 22.46 17.64
N ALA A 45 6.96 23.61 18.25
CA ALA A 45 5.94 23.70 19.29
C ALA A 45 4.57 23.22 18.78
N ARG A 46 4.15 23.68 17.59
CA ARG A 46 2.86 23.29 17.01
C ARG A 46 2.87 21.84 16.58
N ALA A 47 3.96 21.35 15.98
CA ALA A 47 4.09 19.96 15.57
C ALA A 47 4.02 18.99 16.76
N ARG A 48 4.79 19.26 17.83
CA ARG A 48 4.76 18.44 19.07
C ARG A 48 3.42 18.51 19.79
N ALA A 49 2.66 19.59 19.66
CA ALA A 49 1.29 19.65 20.17
C ALA A 49 0.31 18.72 19.40
N LEU A 50 0.65 18.31 18.17
CA LEU A 50 -0.12 17.31 17.42
C LEU A 50 0.27 15.88 17.82
N ILE A 51 1.58 15.61 17.88
CA ILE A 51 2.15 14.29 18.18
C ILE A 51 3.36 14.49 19.11
N GLY A 52 3.12 14.41 20.42
CA GLY A 52 4.13 14.78 21.43
C GLY A 52 5.27 13.77 21.58
N ASN A 53 5.06 12.53 21.16
CA ASN A 53 6.01 11.41 21.31
C ASN A 53 6.68 11.00 19.99
N ASP A 54 6.46 11.74 18.91
CA ASP A 54 7.03 11.50 17.58
C ASP A 54 6.71 10.12 16.96
N MET A 55 5.70 9.42 17.49
CA MET A 55 5.27 8.14 16.91
C MET A 55 4.38 8.32 15.70
N ALA A 56 4.49 7.42 14.73
CA ALA A 56 3.49 7.31 13.68
C ALA A 56 2.17 6.79 14.27
N VAL A 57 1.05 7.38 13.84
CA VAL A 57 -0.29 7.01 14.27
C VAL A 57 -1.03 6.44 13.07
N ALA A 58 -1.80 5.37 13.29
CA ALA A 58 -2.80 4.87 12.35
C ALA A 58 -4.07 4.56 13.14
N ASP A 59 -5.23 4.94 12.60
CA ASP A 59 -6.50 4.61 13.22
C ASP A 59 -6.94 3.17 12.90
N THR A 60 -8.02 2.72 13.54
CA THR A 60 -8.62 1.40 13.32
C THR A 60 -9.78 1.43 12.31
N ASN A 61 -9.94 2.53 11.57
CA ASN A 61 -11.04 2.66 10.62
C ASN A 61 -10.78 1.82 9.37
N TRP A 62 -11.85 1.39 8.70
CA TRP A 62 -11.74 0.65 7.45
C TRP A 62 -11.02 1.46 6.36
N ALA A 63 -11.39 2.73 6.24
CA ALA A 63 -10.65 3.71 5.44
C ALA A 63 -9.67 4.44 6.37
N LEU A 64 -8.51 3.81 6.58
CA LEU A 64 -7.57 4.23 7.59
C LEU A 64 -7.02 5.65 7.36
N ASP A 65 -6.93 6.43 8.43
CA ASP A 65 -6.08 7.62 8.49
C ASP A 65 -4.78 7.26 9.19
N TYR A 66 -3.67 7.77 8.67
CA TYR A 66 -2.34 7.56 9.21
C TYR A 66 -1.50 8.82 9.05
N TYR A 67 -0.75 9.16 10.09
CA TYR A 67 0.00 10.41 10.10
C TYR A 67 1.21 10.34 11.00
N ARG A 68 2.21 11.16 10.68
CA ARG A 68 3.43 11.33 11.48
C ARG A 68 4.02 12.71 11.24
N LEU A 69 4.92 13.14 12.11
CA LEU A 69 5.72 14.34 11.86
C LEU A 69 6.91 14.01 10.95
N SER A 70 7.34 14.98 10.15
CA SER A 70 8.65 14.98 9.49
C SER A 70 9.70 15.63 10.39
N ALA A 71 10.98 15.42 10.07
CA ALA A 71 12.10 16.02 10.80
C ALA A 71 12.08 17.56 10.78
N ASP A 72 11.51 18.17 9.73
CA ASP A 72 11.31 19.62 9.60
C ASP A 72 9.94 20.10 10.11
N HIS A 73 9.28 19.31 10.97
CA HIS A 73 8.05 19.68 11.68
C HIS A 73 6.83 19.91 10.78
N ARG A 74 6.71 19.15 9.68
CA ARG A 74 5.47 19.05 8.90
C ARG A 74 4.62 17.92 9.45
N LEU A 75 3.30 18.05 9.34
CA LEU A 75 2.43 16.90 9.47
C LEU A 75 2.34 16.19 8.12
N LEU A 76 2.79 14.94 8.06
CA LEU A 76 2.51 14.03 6.96
C LEU A 76 1.17 13.35 7.25
N PHE A 77 0.19 13.55 6.38
CA PHE A 77 -1.17 13.04 6.56
C PHE A 77 -1.58 12.17 5.38
N GLY A 78 -1.76 10.88 5.63
CA GLY A 78 -2.37 9.93 4.74
C GLY A 78 -3.78 9.60 5.23
N GLY A 79 -4.73 9.51 4.30
CA GLY A 79 -6.11 9.24 4.66
C GLY A 79 -6.93 8.84 3.46
N ARG A 80 -7.90 7.95 3.68
CA ARG A 80 -8.77 7.36 2.65
C ARG A 80 -8.00 6.79 1.46
N ALA A 81 -7.62 5.51 1.58
CA ALA A 81 -7.24 4.71 0.42
C ALA A 81 -8.34 4.80 -0.65
N SER A 82 -8.00 5.27 -1.85
CA SER A 82 -8.90 5.18 -2.99
C SER A 82 -8.77 3.78 -3.56
N TYR A 83 -9.81 2.98 -3.37
CA TYR A 83 -9.99 1.69 -4.03
C TYR A 83 -10.34 1.83 -5.52
N SER A 84 -10.05 2.99 -6.13
CA SER A 84 -10.06 3.16 -7.58
C SER A 84 -8.62 3.33 -8.08
N SER A 85 -8.38 2.95 -9.34
CA SER A 85 -7.08 3.11 -9.99
C SER A 85 -6.78 4.55 -10.41
N ARG A 86 -7.45 5.56 -9.82
CA ARG A 86 -7.27 6.99 -10.14
C ARG A 86 -7.47 7.87 -8.91
N PRO A 87 -6.73 8.99 -8.78
CA PRO A 87 -7.00 9.98 -7.76
C PRO A 87 -8.45 10.48 -7.82
N PRO A 88 -9.15 10.63 -6.68
CA PRO A 88 -10.46 11.27 -6.65
C PRO A 88 -10.38 12.72 -7.12
N ALA A 89 -11.44 13.21 -7.78
CA ALA A 89 -11.57 14.62 -8.08
C ALA A 89 -11.56 15.45 -6.79
N GLY A 90 -10.70 16.47 -6.72
CA GLY A 90 -10.55 17.31 -5.53
C GLY A 90 -9.86 16.63 -4.34
N LEU A 91 -8.99 15.64 -4.59
CA LEU A 91 -8.25 14.90 -3.54
C LEU A 91 -7.60 15.81 -2.49
N GLN A 92 -6.92 16.89 -2.90
CA GLN A 92 -6.28 17.82 -1.96
C GLN A 92 -7.29 18.45 -0.98
N ARG A 93 -8.45 18.89 -1.48
CA ARG A 93 -9.53 19.45 -0.65
C ARG A 93 -10.09 18.41 0.31
N LEU A 94 -10.35 17.19 -0.19
CA LEU A 94 -10.87 16.08 0.62
C LEU A 94 -9.90 15.70 1.75
N MET A 95 -8.61 15.56 1.44
CA MET A 95 -7.59 15.22 2.44
C MET A 95 -7.36 16.36 3.44
N THR A 96 -7.37 17.61 2.98
CA THR A 96 -7.26 18.78 3.87
C THR A 96 -8.45 18.86 4.84
N GLN A 97 -9.68 18.66 4.36
CA GLN A 97 -10.87 18.60 5.21
C GLN A 97 -10.81 17.46 6.22
N ARG A 98 -10.30 16.29 5.80
CA ARG A 98 -10.13 15.14 6.70
C ARG A 98 -9.08 15.43 7.77
N MET A 99 -7.95 16.00 7.39
CA MET A 99 -6.92 16.46 8.33
C MET A 99 -7.49 17.44 9.34
N HIS A 100 -8.31 18.41 8.93
CA HIS A 100 -8.96 19.35 9.86
C HIS A 100 -9.99 18.70 10.79
N THR A 101 -10.54 17.55 10.39
CA THR A 101 -11.43 16.77 11.25
C THR A 101 -10.64 16.08 12.35
N VAL A 102 -9.48 15.52 12.02
CA VAL A 102 -8.57 14.86 12.98
C VAL A 102 -7.85 15.88 13.87
N PHE A 103 -7.42 17.00 13.28
CA PHE A 103 -6.69 18.08 13.94
C PHE A 103 -7.41 19.42 13.74
N PRO A 104 -8.47 19.71 14.52
CA PRO A 104 -9.19 20.99 14.44
C PRO A 104 -8.30 22.22 14.63
N GLN A 105 -7.20 22.10 15.39
CA GLN A 105 -6.19 23.14 15.59
C GLN A 105 -5.39 23.49 14.33
N LEU A 106 -5.53 22.72 13.25
CA LEU A 106 -4.94 22.99 11.94
C LEU A 106 -5.90 23.65 10.95
N ARG A 107 -7.10 24.07 11.37
CA ARG A 107 -8.01 24.86 10.50
C ARG A 107 -7.26 26.03 9.85
N GLY A 108 -7.45 26.19 8.54
CA GLY A 108 -6.74 27.18 7.73
C GLY A 108 -5.35 26.76 7.23
N VAL A 109 -4.78 25.67 7.75
CA VAL A 109 -3.51 25.10 7.23
C VAL A 109 -3.83 24.15 6.07
N PRO A 110 -3.31 24.40 4.85
CA PRO A 110 -3.50 23.49 3.72
C PRO A 110 -2.49 22.33 3.77
N LEU A 111 -2.74 21.31 2.95
CA LEU A 111 -1.68 20.43 2.47
C LEU A 111 -0.95 21.15 1.32
N GLU A 112 0.33 21.49 1.52
CA GLU A 112 1.18 22.18 0.54
C GLU A 112 1.57 21.24 -0.60
N THR A 113 1.87 19.99 -0.26
CA THR A 113 2.22 18.96 -1.23
C THR A 113 1.34 17.73 -1.05
N LEU A 114 1.13 17.03 -2.15
CA LEU A 114 0.31 15.83 -2.21
C LEU A 114 0.89 14.89 -3.25
N TRP A 115 1.10 13.64 -2.85
CA TRP A 115 1.57 12.59 -3.74
C TRP A 115 0.82 11.30 -3.44
N GLY A 116 1.00 10.32 -4.33
CA GLY A 116 0.42 9.01 -4.13
C GLY A 116 1.08 7.96 -4.99
N GLY A 117 0.60 6.75 -4.82
CA GLY A 117 1.07 5.58 -5.56
C GLY A 117 0.10 4.43 -5.41
N TYR A 118 0.46 3.31 -6.01
CA TYR A 118 -0.32 2.08 -5.91
C TYR A 118 0.36 1.12 -4.95
N VAL A 119 -0.40 0.64 -3.98
CA VAL A 119 -0.04 -0.52 -3.18
C VAL A 119 -0.88 -1.70 -3.66
N ASP A 120 -0.36 -2.90 -3.46
CA ASP A 120 -1.15 -4.09 -3.68
C ASP A 120 -1.87 -4.55 -2.42
N ILE A 121 -2.99 -5.21 -2.61
CA ILE A 121 -3.72 -5.91 -1.58
C ILE A 121 -3.95 -7.34 -2.03
N SER A 122 -3.50 -8.30 -1.23
CA SER A 122 -3.88 -9.70 -1.37
C SER A 122 -5.21 -9.96 -0.65
N ARG A 123 -5.96 -10.97 -1.11
CA ARG A 123 -7.29 -11.29 -0.56
C ARG A 123 -7.25 -11.68 0.93
N ASN A 124 -6.21 -12.39 1.35
CA ASN A 124 -6.01 -12.84 2.73
C ASN A 124 -5.16 -11.86 3.56
N ARG A 125 -4.70 -10.74 2.96
CA ARG A 125 -3.77 -9.75 3.56
C ARG A 125 -2.43 -10.33 4.04
N ALA A 126 -2.19 -11.62 3.82
CA ALA A 126 -0.96 -12.27 4.20
C ALA A 126 0.15 -11.93 3.19
N PRO A 127 1.42 -11.92 3.64
CA PRO A 127 2.55 -11.69 2.75
C PRO A 127 2.64 -12.76 1.66
N HIS A 128 3.01 -12.39 0.44
CA HIS A 128 2.98 -13.28 -0.72
C HIS A 128 4.27 -13.18 -1.54
N TRP A 129 5.26 -13.97 -1.16
CA TRP A 129 6.51 -14.15 -1.89
C TRP A 129 6.85 -15.63 -1.98
N GLY A 130 7.58 -16.00 -3.02
CA GLY A 130 7.81 -17.40 -3.35
C GLY A 130 8.45 -17.57 -4.72
N ARG A 131 8.30 -18.77 -5.26
CA ARG A 131 8.79 -19.17 -6.58
C ARG A 131 7.66 -19.34 -7.59
N LEU A 132 7.87 -18.87 -8.81
CA LEU A 132 7.08 -19.25 -10.00
C LEU A 132 7.67 -20.48 -10.70
N THR A 133 9.00 -20.57 -10.72
CA THR A 133 9.80 -21.69 -11.23
C THR A 133 11.00 -21.90 -10.30
N PRO A 134 11.79 -22.98 -10.44
CA PRO A 134 12.96 -23.20 -9.58
C PRO A 134 13.96 -22.03 -9.52
N ASN A 135 14.01 -21.19 -10.55
CA ASN A 135 14.94 -20.07 -10.66
C ASN A 135 14.27 -18.69 -10.82
N LEU A 136 12.94 -18.61 -10.79
CA LEU A 136 12.19 -17.36 -10.87
C LEU A 136 11.39 -17.14 -9.60
N TYR A 137 11.79 -16.13 -8.82
CA TYR A 137 11.19 -15.75 -7.56
C TYR A 137 10.28 -14.53 -7.74
N PHE A 138 9.45 -14.26 -6.75
CA PHE A 138 8.62 -13.06 -6.72
C PHE A 138 8.40 -12.55 -5.31
N ALA A 139 8.13 -11.24 -5.20
CA ALA A 139 7.71 -10.60 -3.96
C ALA A 139 6.52 -9.66 -4.21
N GLN A 140 5.39 -9.95 -3.56
CA GLN A 140 4.18 -9.13 -3.55
C GLN A 140 3.37 -9.42 -2.27
N GLY A 141 2.09 -9.05 -2.26
CA GLY A 141 1.15 -9.28 -1.17
C GLY A 141 1.41 -8.41 0.05
N PHE A 142 2.12 -7.29 -0.09
CA PHE A 142 2.55 -6.48 1.05
C PHE A 142 1.38 -5.81 1.77
N SER A 143 0.25 -5.60 1.10
CA SER A 143 -1.04 -5.26 1.72
C SER A 143 -0.98 -4.07 2.69
N GLY A 144 -0.14 -3.07 2.40
CA GLY A 144 0.07 -1.88 3.23
C GLY A 144 1.20 -1.97 4.27
N HIS A 145 1.84 -3.13 4.41
CA HIS A 145 2.91 -3.38 5.40
C HIS A 145 4.30 -3.48 4.75
N GLY A 146 4.46 -2.90 3.54
CA GLY A 146 5.64 -3.08 2.71
C GLY A 146 6.95 -2.68 3.37
N VAL A 147 6.98 -1.58 4.14
CA VAL A 147 8.23 -1.05 4.71
C VAL A 147 8.90 -2.06 5.66
N ALA A 148 8.12 -2.76 6.49
CA ALA A 148 8.66 -3.78 7.39
C ALA A 148 8.88 -5.12 6.68
N ALA A 149 7.94 -5.53 5.82
CA ALA A 149 7.92 -6.86 5.24
C ALA A 149 8.89 -7.04 4.06
N THR A 150 9.25 -5.99 3.32
CA THR A 150 10.14 -6.09 2.14
C THR A 150 11.55 -6.50 2.51
N GLY A 151 12.09 -6.03 3.64
CA GLY A 151 13.41 -6.44 4.13
C GLY A 151 13.45 -7.94 4.41
N LEU A 152 12.44 -8.45 5.10
CA LEU A 152 12.29 -9.89 5.34
C LEU A 152 12.12 -10.67 4.04
N ALA A 153 11.26 -10.20 3.12
CA ALA A 153 11.03 -10.86 1.83
C ALA A 153 12.32 -10.96 1.00
N GLY A 154 13.08 -9.86 0.91
CA GLY A 154 14.37 -9.83 0.22
C GLY A 154 15.37 -10.80 0.84
N GLN A 155 15.46 -10.82 2.18
CA GLN A 155 16.34 -11.74 2.89
C GLN A 155 16.00 -13.21 2.62
N VAL A 156 14.74 -13.62 2.77
CA VAL A 156 14.36 -15.04 2.60
C VAL A 156 14.47 -15.49 1.14
N ILE A 157 14.26 -14.59 0.17
CA ILE A 157 14.48 -14.88 -1.25
C ILE A 157 15.98 -15.03 -1.53
N ALA A 158 16.82 -14.14 -1.00
CA ALA A 158 18.28 -14.23 -1.17
C ALA A 158 18.85 -15.52 -0.55
N GLU A 159 18.39 -15.88 0.65
CA GLU A 159 18.73 -17.15 1.31
C GLU A 159 18.35 -18.35 0.44
N ALA A 160 17.14 -18.34 -0.15
CA ALA A 160 16.68 -19.40 -1.04
C ALA A 160 17.52 -19.50 -2.32
N ILE A 161 17.90 -18.38 -2.93
CA ILE A 161 18.81 -18.33 -4.10
C ILE A 161 20.18 -18.90 -3.73
N ALA A 162 20.66 -18.66 -2.51
CA ALA A 162 21.90 -19.22 -1.96
C ALA A 162 21.78 -20.70 -1.52
N GLY A 163 20.63 -21.35 -1.74
CA GLY A 163 20.40 -22.75 -1.43
C GLY A 163 19.73 -23.04 -0.08
N GLN A 164 19.38 -22.02 0.70
CA GLN A 164 18.73 -22.15 2.00
C GLN A 164 17.23 -21.81 1.91
N SER A 165 16.43 -22.74 1.42
CA SER A 165 15.01 -22.50 1.10
C SER A 165 14.05 -22.50 2.28
N ARG A 166 14.42 -23.09 3.42
CA ARG A 166 13.48 -23.49 4.49
C ARG A 166 12.52 -22.38 4.93
N ARG A 167 13.00 -21.13 5.06
CA ARG A 167 12.17 -19.99 5.46
C ARG A 167 11.21 -19.58 4.36
N LEU A 168 11.67 -19.55 3.11
CA LEU A 168 10.82 -19.26 1.96
C LEU A 168 9.71 -20.33 1.82
N ASP A 169 10.06 -21.60 2.02
CA ASP A 169 9.11 -22.72 1.92
C ASP A 169 7.97 -22.63 2.95
N VAL A 170 8.17 -21.95 4.08
CA VAL A 170 7.10 -21.67 5.05
C VAL A 170 6.11 -20.64 4.50
N PHE A 171 6.60 -19.57 3.85
CA PHE A 171 5.73 -18.55 3.24
C PHE A 171 4.97 -19.09 2.03
N GLU A 172 5.57 -19.98 1.24
CA GLU A 172 4.93 -20.60 0.08
C GLU A 172 3.71 -21.49 0.45
N ARG A 173 3.61 -21.92 1.72
CA ARG A 173 2.45 -22.67 2.22
C ARG A 173 1.22 -21.81 2.45
N ILE A 174 1.36 -20.48 2.46
CA ILE A 174 0.23 -19.58 2.66
C ILE A 174 -0.69 -19.62 1.43
N PRO A 175 -1.99 -19.93 1.57
CA PRO A 175 -2.88 -20.07 0.42
C PRO A 175 -3.28 -18.69 -0.13
N HIS A 176 -2.81 -18.36 -1.33
CA HIS A 176 -3.19 -17.13 -2.05
C HIS A 176 -4.13 -17.40 -3.23
N ARG A 177 -5.43 -17.25 -2.98
CA ARG A 177 -6.46 -17.37 -4.01
C ARG A 177 -6.48 -16.15 -4.93
N PRO A 178 -6.69 -16.33 -6.25
CA PRO A 178 -6.93 -15.19 -7.14
C PRO A 178 -8.21 -14.45 -6.75
N PHE A 179 -8.29 -13.18 -7.13
CA PHE A 179 -9.55 -12.44 -7.08
C PHE A 179 -10.56 -13.08 -8.06
N PRO A 180 -11.86 -13.16 -7.72
CA PRO A 180 -12.88 -13.68 -8.64
C PRO A 180 -12.85 -12.90 -9.97
N GLY A 181 -12.77 -13.62 -11.10
CA GLY A 181 -12.62 -13.03 -12.44
C GLY A 181 -11.29 -12.34 -12.72
N GLY A 182 -10.27 -12.59 -11.89
CA GLY A 182 -8.88 -12.18 -12.10
C GLY A 182 -8.70 -10.68 -12.31
N GLN A 183 -7.80 -10.31 -13.21
CA GLN A 183 -7.47 -8.91 -13.47
C GLN A 183 -8.65 -8.09 -14.02
N ARG A 184 -9.57 -8.73 -14.74
CA ARG A 184 -10.69 -8.05 -15.41
C ARG A 184 -11.80 -7.66 -14.44
N LEU A 185 -12.08 -8.49 -13.43
CA LEU A 185 -13.18 -8.26 -12.50
C LEU A 185 -12.75 -7.72 -11.13
N ARG A 186 -11.46 -7.74 -10.76
CA ARG A 186 -11.00 -7.27 -9.43
C ARG A 186 -11.43 -5.83 -9.11
N THR A 187 -11.28 -4.91 -10.06
CA THR A 187 -11.63 -3.49 -9.88
C THR A 187 -13.15 -3.25 -9.82
N PRO A 188 -13.98 -3.74 -10.76
CA PRO A 188 -15.43 -3.54 -10.66
C PRO A 188 -16.05 -4.24 -9.44
N LEU A 189 -15.56 -5.43 -9.06
CA LEU A 189 -16.01 -6.10 -7.83
C LEU A 189 -15.68 -5.28 -6.58
N LEU A 190 -14.50 -4.68 -6.54
CA LEU A 190 -14.10 -3.80 -5.45
C LEU A 190 -14.96 -2.55 -5.36
N VAL A 191 -15.24 -1.89 -6.49
CA VAL A 191 -16.14 -0.74 -6.54
C VAL A 191 -17.52 -1.12 -6.03
N ALA A 192 -18.06 -2.28 -6.44
CA ALA A 192 -19.35 -2.78 -5.97
C ALA A 192 -19.34 -3.04 -4.45
N ALA A 193 -18.30 -3.71 -3.94
CA ALA A 193 -18.13 -3.95 -2.51
C ALA A 193 -18.03 -2.64 -1.71
N MET A 194 -17.27 -1.66 -2.20
CA MET A 194 -17.13 -0.35 -1.57
C MET A 194 -18.46 0.42 -1.54
N SER A 195 -19.23 0.39 -2.63
CA SER A 195 -20.56 1.00 -2.68
C SER A 195 -21.50 0.37 -1.66
N TRP A 196 -21.45 -0.96 -1.51
CA TRP A 196 -22.22 -1.67 -0.48
C TRP A 196 -21.81 -1.27 0.95
N TYR A 197 -20.51 -1.23 1.25
CA TYR A 197 -20.03 -0.82 2.58
C TYR A 197 -20.40 0.62 2.90
N ARG A 198 -20.26 1.54 1.95
CA ARG A 198 -20.68 2.94 2.14
C ARG A 198 -22.18 3.08 2.37
N LEU A 199 -22.99 2.26 1.70
CA LEU A 199 -24.43 2.23 1.92
C LEU A 199 -24.76 1.69 3.32
N ARG A 200 -24.10 0.61 3.73
CA ARG A 200 -24.28 0.03 5.06
C ARG A 200 -23.91 1.01 6.17
N ASP A 201 -22.75 1.64 6.07
CA ASP A 201 -22.26 2.61 7.07
C ASP A 201 -23.12 3.90 7.11
N ALA A 202 -23.92 4.18 6.08
CA ALA A 202 -24.85 5.31 6.07
C ALA A 202 -26.25 4.95 6.59
N LEU A 203 -26.61 3.65 6.59
CA LEU A 203 -27.91 3.14 7.03
C LEU A 203 -27.91 2.64 8.49
N TRP A 204 -26.73 2.41 9.06
CA TRP A 204 -26.54 1.88 10.41
C TRP A 204 -25.49 2.70 11.16
#